data_AF-A0AAE3V966-F1
#
_entry.id   AF-A0AAE3V966-F1
#
_cell.length_a   1.000
_cell.length_b   1.000
_cell.length_c   1.000
_cell.angle_alpha   90.00
_cell.angle_beta   90.00
_cell.angle_gamma   90.00
#
_symmetry.space_group_name_H-M   'P 1'
#
loop_
_entity.id
_entity.type
_entity.pdbx_description
1 polymer ?
#
loop_
_entity_poly.entity_id
_entity_poly.type
_entity_poly.pdbx_seq_one_letter_code
_entity_poly.pdbx_strand_id
1 'polypeptide(L)'
;MMHSKANQVLHRIQGVFFQYAMWFEVIIALIIFFGIVIHLYRLPELTFGNEALSFNAFLQYLLEALIGLEVVMMLCRHDLDSIMEAMIFAVAKNLLVIHESTLGVLIGVLALAVLFAIRKFLFISGTELLERRKHSDYIQRDK
;
A
#
# COMPACT_ATOMS: atom_id res chain seq x y z
N MET A 1 14.87 1.59 35.72
CA MET A 1 13.41 1.79 35.78
C MET A 1 12.85 2.77 34.71
N MET A 2 13.67 3.60 34.04
CA MET A 2 13.22 4.50 32.95
C MET A 2 13.04 3.84 31.57
N HIS A 3 13.73 2.73 31.28
CA HIS A 3 13.71 2.08 29.96
C HIS A 3 12.35 1.44 29.58
N SER A 4 11.51 1.11 30.57
CA SER A 4 10.19 0.51 30.35
C SER A 4 9.12 1.54 29.98
N LYS A 5 9.21 2.77 30.50
CA LYS A 5 8.22 3.83 30.22
C LYS A 5 8.32 4.36 28.78
N ALA A 6 9.53 4.46 28.24
CA ALA A 6 9.77 4.91 26.86
C ALA A 6 9.11 3.96 25.85
N ASN A 7 9.26 2.65 26.03
CA ASN A 7 8.68 1.66 25.13
C ASN A 7 7.15 1.59 25.24
N GLN A 8 6.60 1.81 26.44
CA GLN A 8 5.16 1.82 26.69
C GLN A 8 4.47 3.08 26.12
N VAL A 9 5.16 4.22 26.15
CA VAL A 9 4.71 5.48 25.53
C VAL A 9 4.81 5.41 24.01
N LEU A 10 5.87 4.81 23.47
CA LEU A 10 6.05 4.59 22.02
C LEU A 10 4.89 3.76 21.43
N HIS A 11 4.54 2.65 22.10
CA HIS A 11 3.42 1.79 21.68
C HIS A 11 2.06 2.50 21.76
N ARG A 12 1.87 3.39 22.74
CA ARG A 12 0.61 4.14 22.90
C ARG A 12 0.50 5.28 21.88
N ILE A 13 1.61 5.92 21.51
CA ILE A 13 1.66 6.97 20.47
C ILE A 13 1.45 6.36 19.08
N GLN A 14 2.05 5.20 18.79
CA GLN A 14 1.88 4.49 17.52
C GLN A 14 0.41 4.13 17.24
N GLY A 15 -0.33 3.64 18.24
CA GLY A 15 -1.74 3.28 18.07
C GLY A 15 -2.65 4.48 17.80
N VAL A 16 -2.43 5.61 18.48
CA VAL A 16 -3.24 6.83 18.30
C VAL A 16 -2.95 7.48 16.95
N PHE A 17 -1.67 7.57 16.56
CA PHE A 17 -1.26 8.12 15.27
C PHE A 17 -1.82 7.30 14.10
N PHE A 18 -1.81 5.97 14.22
CA PHE A 18 -2.40 5.08 13.23
C PHE A 18 -3.91 5.30 13.07
N GLN A 19 -4.63 5.47 14.18
CA GLN A 19 -6.07 5.71 14.11
C GLN A 19 -6.36 7.01 13.37
N TYR A 20 -5.64 8.09 13.67
CA TYR A 20 -5.76 9.35 12.92
C TYR A 20 -5.39 9.17 11.44
N ALA A 21 -4.31 8.48 11.12
CA ALA A 21 -3.91 8.23 9.73
C ALA A 21 -4.98 7.47 8.93
N MET A 22 -5.58 6.43 9.52
CA MET A 22 -6.69 5.68 8.91
C MET A 22 -7.94 6.56 8.69
N TRP A 23 -8.26 7.47 9.63
CA TRP A 23 -9.33 8.45 9.41
C TRP A 23 -9.02 9.37 8.22
N PHE A 24 -7.77 9.84 8.09
CA PHE A 24 -7.36 10.65 6.95
C PHE A 24 -7.47 9.90 5.62
N GLU A 25 -7.16 8.62 5.59
CA GLU A 25 -7.26 7.77 4.40
C GLU A 25 -8.71 7.70 3.92
N VAL A 26 -9.63 7.41 4.84
CA VAL A 26 -11.07 7.36 4.55
C VAL A 26 -11.59 8.72 4.06
N ILE A 27 -11.12 9.81 4.63
CA ILE A 27 -11.50 11.16 4.20
C ILE A 27 -11.01 11.44 2.77
N ILE A 28 -9.75 11.13 2.45
CA ILE A 28 -9.20 11.33 1.11
C ILE A 28 -9.96 10.45 0.10
N ALA A 29 -10.25 9.19 0.44
CA ALA A 29 -11.04 8.29 -0.39
C ALA A 29 -12.45 8.84 -0.66
N LEU A 30 -13.11 9.42 0.35
CA LEU A 30 -14.40 10.08 0.18
C LEU A 30 -14.31 11.31 -0.73
N ILE A 31 -13.28 12.14 -0.60
CA ILE A 31 -13.07 13.32 -1.46
C ILE A 31 -12.91 12.88 -2.93
N ILE A 32 -12.10 11.84 -3.18
CA ILE A 32 -11.92 11.26 -4.52
C ILE A 32 -13.26 10.76 -5.06
N PHE A 33 -14.02 10.01 -4.25
CA PHE A 33 -15.33 9.47 -4.63
C PHE A 33 -16.31 10.56 -5.05
N PHE A 34 -16.47 11.61 -4.24
CA PHE A 34 -17.34 12.74 -4.59
C PHE A 34 -16.84 13.49 -5.82
N GLY A 35 -15.53 13.67 -5.97
CA GLY A 35 -14.93 14.28 -7.16
C GLY A 35 -15.28 13.53 -8.44
N ILE A 36 -15.19 12.19 -8.42
CA ILE A 36 -15.57 11.32 -9.54
C ILE A 36 -17.06 11.42 -9.84
N VAL A 37 -17.92 11.37 -8.81
CA VAL A 37 -19.38 11.47 -8.97
C VAL A 37 -19.77 12.79 -9.62
N ILE A 38 -19.23 13.92 -9.16
CA ILE A 38 -19.50 15.24 -9.74
C ILE A 38 -19.02 15.31 -11.18
N HIS A 39 -17.82 14.77 -11.47
CA HIS A 39 -17.29 14.72 -12.83
C HIS A 39 -18.18 13.88 -13.76
N LEU A 40 -18.65 12.72 -13.28
CA LEU A 40 -19.53 11.81 -14.01
C LEU A 40 -20.86 12.46 -14.38
N TYR A 41 -21.44 13.26 -13.47
CA TYR A 41 -22.67 14.01 -13.74
C TYR A 41 -22.49 15.16 -14.74
N ARG A 42 -21.28 15.73 -14.86
CA ARG A 42 -20.97 16.82 -15.82
C ARG A 42 -20.50 16.32 -17.19
N LEU A 43 -20.19 15.04 -17.34
CA LEU A 43 -19.77 14.44 -18.63
C LEU A 43 -20.71 14.74 -19.82
N PRO A 44 -22.05 14.80 -19.68
CA PRO A 44 -22.93 15.10 -20.81
C PRO A 44 -22.78 16.52 -21.36
N GLU A 45 -22.30 17.48 -20.55
CA GLU A 45 -22.15 18.89 -20.91
C GLU A 45 -20.71 19.25 -21.37
N LEU A 46 -19.75 18.34 -21.19
CA LEU A 46 -18.30 18.59 -21.33
C LEU A 46 -17.70 18.18 -22.68
N THR A 47 -18.49 17.73 -23.65
CA THR A 47 -18.02 17.41 -25.01
C THR A 47 -17.38 18.59 -25.77
N PHE A 48 -17.32 19.80 -25.20
CA PHE A 48 -16.80 21.01 -25.83
C PHE A 48 -15.78 21.83 -25.00
N GLY A 49 -15.22 21.33 -23.89
CA GLY A 49 -14.37 22.14 -23.01
C GLY A 49 -13.09 21.47 -22.49
N ASN A 50 -12.00 22.25 -22.42
CA ASN A 50 -10.66 21.91 -21.88
C ASN A 50 -10.62 21.48 -20.38
N GLU A 51 -11.77 21.24 -19.74
CA GLU A 51 -11.84 20.99 -18.28
C GLU A 51 -11.32 19.60 -17.86
N ALA A 52 -11.16 18.67 -18.81
CA ALA A 52 -10.60 17.35 -18.55
C ALA A 52 -9.15 17.39 -18.02
N LEU A 53 -8.36 18.40 -18.41
CA LEU A 53 -6.98 18.55 -17.94
C LEU A 53 -6.94 18.87 -16.43
N SER A 54 -7.90 19.66 -15.94
CA SER A 54 -7.97 20.08 -14.53
C SER A 54 -8.38 18.94 -13.60
N PHE A 55 -9.28 18.05 -14.04
CA PHE A 55 -9.67 16.89 -13.25
C PHE A 55 -8.53 15.87 -13.10
N ASN A 56 -7.80 15.58 -14.17
CA ASN A 56 -6.65 14.67 -14.12
C ASN A 56 -5.57 15.18 -13.15
N ALA A 57 -5.26 16.49 -13.16
CA ALA A 57 -4.32 17.09 -12.22
C ALA A 57 -4.80 16.98 -10.76
N PHE A 58 -6.10 17.23 -10.52
CA PHE A 58 -6.70 17.07 -9.18
C PHE A 58 -6.59 15.63 -8.66
N LEU A 59 -6.91 14.65 -9.51
CA LEU A 59 -6.80 13.23 -9.18
C LEU A 59 -5.35 12.86 -8.89
N GLN A 60 -4.40 13.33 -9.70
CA GLN A 60 -2.97 13.09 -9.48
C GLN A 60 -2.52 13.57 -8.09
N TYR A 61 -2.85 14.80 -7.69
CA TYR A 61 -2.44 15.33 -6.37
C TYR A 61 -3.04 14.54 -5.21
N LEU A 62 -4.32 14.17 -5.27
CA LEU A 62 -4.97 13.38 -4.22
C LEU A 62 -4.39 11.95 -4.15
N LEU A 63 -4.08 11.39 -5.30
CA LEU A 63 -3.43 10.09 -5.41
C LEU A 63 -2.01 10.14 -4.84
N GLU A 64 -1.20 11.13 -5.16
CA GLU A 64 0.13 11.31 -4.56
C GLU A 64 0.06 11.43 -3.03
N ALA A 65 -0.88 12.21 -2.50
CA ALA A 65 -1.11 12.33 -1.05
C ALA A 65 -1.50 11.00 -0.40
N LEU A 66 -2.39 10.23 -1.04
CA LEU A 66 -2.82 8.92 -0.53
C LEU A 66 -1.67 7.91 -0.49
N ILE A 67 -0.75 7.92 -1.46
CA ILE A 67 0.48 7.08 -1.41
C ILE A 67 1.35 7.50 -0.22
N GLY A 68 1.53 8.79 0.01
CA GLY A 68 2.31 9.29 1.14
C GLY A 68 1.75 8.82 2.48
N LEU A 69 0.43 8.84 2.63
CA LEU A 69 -0.25 8.36 3.84
C LEU A 69 -0.07 6.85 4.04
N GLU A 70 -0.18 6.08 2.95
CA GLU A 70 0.05 4.62 2.94
C GLU A 70 1.44 4.26 3.47
N VAL A 71 2.48 4.94 2.97
CA VAL A 71 3.88 4.73 3.40
C VAL A 71 4.05 5.08 4.88
N VAL A 72 3.42 6.15 5.36
CA VAL A 72 3.46 6.54 6.78
C VAL A 72 2.82 5.48 7.67
N MET A 73 1.70 4.90 7.26
CA MET A 73 1.04 3.82 7.99
C MET A 73 1.87 2.53 8.02
N MET A 74 2.50 2.18 6.89
CA MET A 74 3.46 1.07 6.82
C MET A 74 4.67 1.25 7.74
N LEU A 75 5.21 2.46 7.86
CA LEU A 75 6.35 2.73 8.75
C LEU A 75 5.97 2.63 10.23
N CYS A 76 4.70 2.93 10.56
CA CYS A 76 4.20 2.88 11.92
C CYS A 76 3.89 1.46 12.39
N ARG A 77 3.57 0.55 11.47
CA ARG A 77 3.21 -0.84 11.76
C ARG A 77 4.21 -1.79 11.09
N HIS A 78 5.16 -2.30 11.87
CA HIS A 78 6.13 -3.31 11.41
C HIS A 78 5.48 -4.71 11.29
N ASP A 79 4.45 -4.82 10.45
CA ASP A 79 3.86 -6.08 10.00
C ASP A 79 4.11 -6.22 8.50
N LEU A 80 5.04 -7.11 8.14
CA LEU A 80 5.51 -7.35 6.77
C LEU A 80 4.38 -7.71 5.78
N ASP A 81 3.25 -8.24 6.26
CA ASP A 81 2.11 -8.59 5.40
C ASP A 81 1.31 -7.37 4.93
N SER A 82 1.08 -6.41 5.84
CA SER A 82 0.36 -5.16 5.53
C SER A 82 1.18 -4.24 4.62
N ILE A 83 2.51 -4.28 4.74
CA ILE A 83 3.44 -3.50 3.92
C ILE A 83 3.38 -3.96 2.46
N MET A 84 3.26 -5.26 2.23
CA MET A 84 3.26 -5.80 0.87
C MET A 84 2.01 -5.39 0.10
N GLU A 85 0.82 -5.57 0.67
CA GLU A 85 -0.46 -5.21 0.04
C GLU A 85 -0.48 -3.75 -0.41
N ALA A 86 -0.02 -2.88 0.47
CA ALA A 86 -0.03 -1.46 0.23
C ALA A 86 1.15 -0.99 -0.67
N MET A 87 2.28 -1.72 -0.72
CA MET A 87 3.34 -1.49 -1.72
C MET A 87 2.85 -1.85 -3.13
N ILE A 88 2.10 -2.95 -3.24
CA ILE A 88 1.52 -3.40 -4.52
C ILE A 88 0.50 -2.37 -5.02
N PHE A 89 -0.35 -1.86 -4.13
CA PHE A 89 -1.30 -0.79 -4.45
C PHE A 89 -0.61 0.51 -4.89
N ALA A 90 0.44 0.92 -4.18
CA ALA A 90 1.21 2.11 -4.51
C ALA A 90 1.88 2.00 -5.89
N VAL A 91 2.48 0.85 -6.22
CA VAL A 91 3.13 0.64 -7.52
C VAL A 91 2.10 0.53 -8.64
N ALA A 92 1.01 -0.22 -8.45
CA ALA A 92 -0.03 -0.39 -9.47
C ALA A 92 -0.63 0.96 -9.90
N LYS A 93 -0.85 1.86 -8.95
CA LYS A 93 -1.32 3.23 -9.16
C LYS A 93 -0.29 4.13 -9.85
N ASN A 94 0.98 4.05 -9.46
CA ASN A 94 2.05 4.81 -10.12
C ASN A 94 2.23 4.40 -11.59
N LEU A 95 1.94 3.14 -11.94
CA LEU A 95 1.91 2.68 -13.33
C LEU A 95 0.78 3.32 -14.15
N LEU A 96 -0.36 3.65 -13.53
CA LEU A 96 -1.49 4.29 -14.20
C LEU A 96 -1.26 5.79 -14.47
N VAL A 97 -0.48 6.47 -13.62
CA VAL A 97 -0.29 7.93 -13.69
C VAL A 97 0.88 8.33 -14.61
N ILE A 98 1.93 7.50 -14.72
CA ILE A 98 3.26 7.99 -15.16
C ILE A 98 3.59 7.68 -16.64
N HIS A 99 2.80 6.87 -17.35
CA HIS A 99 3.25 6.35 -18.65
C HIS A 99 2.36 6.71 -19.83
N GLU A 100 2.84 7.68 -20.61
CA GLU A 100 2.41 7.99 -21.99
C GLU A 100 2.71 6.84 -22.98
N SER A 101 3.51 5.84 -22.60
CA SER A 101 3.87 4.71 -23.46
C SER A 101 3.41 3.36 -22.88
N THR A 102 2.49 2.72 -23.59
CA THR A 102 1.91 1.39 -23.29
C THR A 102 2.95 0.31 -22.99
N LEU A 103 4.14 0.39 -23.60
CA LEU A 103 5.23 -0.57 -23.37
C LEU A 103 5.85 -0.44 -21.98
N GLY A 104 5.97 0.79 -21.46
CA GLY A 104 6.52 1.00 -20.12
C GLY A 104 5.56 0.51 -19.03
N VAL A 105 4.25 0.65 -19.25
CA VAL A 105 3.22 0.04 -18.38
C VAL A 105 3.38 -1.48 -18.35
N LEU A 106 3.57 -2.12 -19.52
CA LEU A 106 3.74 -3.57 -19.61
C LEU A 106 4.97 -4.06 -18.83
N ILE A 107 6.09 -3.35 -18.94
CA ILE A 107 7.34 -3.66 -18.22
C ILE A 107 7.15 -3.48 -16.71
N GLY A 108 6.44 -2.43 -16.29
CA GLY A 108 6.14 -2.20 -14.88
C GLY A 108 5.23 -3.29 -14.27
N VAL A 109 4.22 -3.73 -15.00
CA VAL A 109 3.36 -4.86 -14.60
C VAL A 109 4.18 -6.15 -14.52
N LEU A 110 5.09 -6.39 -15.48
CA LEU A 110 5.97 -7.55 -15.46
C LEU A 110 6.92 -7.53 -14.24
N ALA A 111 7.48 -6.36 -13.91
CA ALA A 111 8.32 -6.18 -12.73
C ALA A 111 7.57 -6.46 -11.43
N LEU A 112 6.32 -6.00 -11.32
CA LEU A 112 5.42 -6.34 -10.21
C LEU A 112 5.16 -7.85 -10.11
N ALA A 113 4.89 -8.51 -11.25
CA ALA A 113 4.66 -9.96 -11.29
C ALA A 113 5.90 -10.74 -10.81
N VAL A 114 7.11 -10.31 -11.19
CA VAL A 114 8.36 -10.90 -10.72
C VAL A 114 8.56 -10.70 -9.22
N LEU A 115 8.29 -9.50 -8.68
CA LEU A 115 8.35 -9.24 -7.24
C LEU A 115 7.44 -10.18 -6.44
N PHE A 116 6.20 -10.39 -6.93
CA PHE A 116 5.27 -11.36 -6.34
C PHE A 116 5.78 -12.80 -6.41
N ALA A 117 6.38 -13.19 -7.53
CA ALA A 117 6.93 -14.52 -7.72
C ALA A 117 8.10 -14.78 -6.75
N ILE A 118 9.02 -13.82 -6.63
CA ILE A 118 10.15 -13.87 -5.69
C ILE A 118 9.62 -13.98 -4.26
N ARG A 119 8.64 -13.17 -3.88
CA ARG A 119 8.02 -13.25 -2.55
C ARG A 119 7.47 -14.65 -2.30
N LYS A 120 6.65 -15.17 -3.21
CA LYS A 120 6.03 -16.49 -3.08
C LYS A 120 7.07 -17.59 -2.92
N PHE A 121 8.11 -17.59 -3.75
CA PHE A 121 9.14 -18.64 -3.71
C PHE A 121 10.03 -18.57 -2.46
N LEU A 122 10.38 -17.35 -2.02
CA LEU A 122 11.25 -17.16 -0.86
C LEU A 122 10.51 -17.39 0.47
N PHE A 123 9.24 -16.97 0.59
CA PHE A 123 8.44 -17.19 1.80
C PHE A 123 8.02 -18.65 2.00
N ILE A 124 7.66 -19.36 0.92
CA ILE A 124 7.34 -20.80 0.98
C ILE A 124 8.58 -21.61 1.39
N SER A 125 9.76 -21.26 0.88
CA SER A 125 11.01 -21.95 1.25
C SER A 125 11.37 -21.77 2.74
N GLY A 126 11.12 -20.58 3.31
CA GLY A 126 11.44 -20.32 4.72
C GLY A 126 10.53 -21.05 5.70
N THR A 127 9.25 -21.21 5.38
CA THR A 127 8.26 -21.82 6.28
C THR A 127 8.40 -23.35 6.31
N GLU A 128 8.60 -24.01 5.16
CA GLU A 128 8.78 -25.46 5.10
C GLU A 128 10.07 -25.95 5.78
N LEU A 129 11.15 -25.16 5.69
CA LEU A 129 12.44 -25.49 6.32
C LEU A 129 12.40 -25.35 7.85
N LEU A 130 11.62 -24.40 8.37
CA LEU A 130 11.43 -24.23 9.80
C LEU A 130 10.54 -25.33 10.38
N GLU A 131 9.48 -25.75 9.68
CA GLU A 131 8.66 -26.88 10.11
C GLU A 131 9.45 -28.20 10.10
N ARG A 132 10.27 -28.45 9.07
CA ARG A 132 11.17 -29.61 9.05
C ARG A 132 12.18 -29.57 10.19
N ARG A 133 12.75 -28.42 10.52
CA ARG A 133 13.71 -28.28 11.64
C ARG A 133 13.02 -28.54 12.97
N LYS A 134 11.84 -27.96 13.19
CA LYS A 134 11.04 -28.15 14.42
C LYS A 134 10.68 -29.63 14.61
N HIS A 135 10.23 -30.30 13.55
CA HIS A 135 9.89 -31.73 13.60
C HIS A 135 11.12 -32.62 13.83
N SER A 136 12.29 -32.25 13.30
CA SER A 136 13.55 -32.93 13.60
C SER A 136 13.98 -32.77 15.06
N ASP A 137 13.79 -31.58 15.65
CA ASP A 137 14.09 -31.31 17.06
C ASP A 137 13.12 -32.04 18.01
N TYR A 138 11.84 -32.23 17.64
CA TYR A 138 10.89 -33.04 18.41
C TYR A 138 11.30 -34.52 18.47
N ILE A 139 11.73 -35.10 17.35
CA ILE A 139 12.13 -36.52 17.30
C ILE A 139 13.45 -36.76 18.05
N GLN A 140 14.31 -35.74 18.16
CA GLN A 140 15.59 -35.86 18.86
C GLN A 140 15.50 -35.63 20.37
N ARG A 141 14.39 -35.06 20.87
CA ARG A 141 14.15 -34.83 22.31
C ARG A 141 13.52 -36.02 23.04
N ASP A 142 13.04 -37.02 22.29
CA ASP A 142 12.34 -38.21 22.80
C ASP A 142 13.26 -39.47 22.82
N LYS A 143 14.58 -39.26 22.67
CA LYS A 143 15.64 -40.27 22.82
C LYS A 143 16.64 -39.82 23.88
#